data_AF-A0A1Q8LT35-F1
#
_entry.id   AF-A0A1Q8LT35-F1
#
_cell.length_a   1.000
_cell.length_b   1.000
_cell.length_c   1.000
_cell.angle_alpha   90.00
_cell.angle_beta   90.00
_cell.angle_gamma   90.00
#
_symmetry.space_group_name_H-M   'P 1'
#
loop_
_entity.id
_entity.type
_entity.pdbx_description
1 polymer ?
#
loop_
_entity_poly.entity_id
_entity_poly.type
_entity_poly.pdbx_seq_one_letter_code
_entity_poly.pdbx_strand_id
1 'polypeptide(L)'
;MDASPELVLRAPGPELIALPWNEPLEDWDETRVPLRDMEVGPSRHLVRFVEADGALWVLKDMPERIARREYDVLRRLGHQCLPAVRPAGLVNQPAHETAILVTRYLSGSWQYRRLFLRLPPNRPRHRARLFDAMISLLVELHRHGVFWGDCSLNNTLLTRDGQTLQAFLVDAETSEVHPDGLSDGQREHDVTILVENVAAGMIDLATSLERPPEMIPQLIDEATALPERYRELWDALHASPVFAFGDRYRVEGAIRELNDLGFAVDEVSLLPVGDGRSRLHIAVGDRNYHSATLRRLTGVEVGEGQARILLGDLNAHRDWMQRRTGQPVSDRAAARSWIDHCLEPGSARAHAALGGAGDPVQAYCDLLEVRWLLSERAGADVGNEAALAALGAGAPTDSAAKMAVADAPTGPLPRIPAEEPDDR
;
A
#
# COMPACT_ATOMS: atom_id res chain seq x y z
N MET A 1 -6.51 -14.21 43.11
CA MET A 1 -6.89 -12.82 42.83
C MET A 1 -6.80 -12.70 41.33
N ASP A 2 -7.94 -12.63 40.64
CA ASP A 2 -7.92 -12.36 39.19
C ASP A 2 -7.32 -10.98 39.00
N ALA A 3 -6.12 -10.95 38.42
CA ALA A 3 -5.46 -9.71 38.08
C ALA A 3 -6.29 -9.00 36.99
N SER A 4 -6.67 -7.76 37.24
CA SER A 4 -7.36 -6.94 36.25
C SER A 4 -6.48 -6.75 35.01
N PRO A 5 -7.06 -6.67 33.80
CA PRO A 5 -6.30 -6.39 32.60
C PRO A 5 -5.68 -4.99 32.63
N GLU A 6 -4.49 -4.86 32.04
CA GLU A 6 -3.80 -3.57 31.87
C GLU A 6 -3.99 -3.09 30.44
N LEU A 7 -4.64 -1.94 30.25
CA LEU A 7 -4.95 -1.40 28.93
C LEU A 7 -4.06 -0.20 28.62
N VAL A 8 -3.35 -0.26 27.49
CA VAL A 8 -2.62 0.88 26.91
C VAL A 8 -3.23 1.19 25.55
N LEU A 9 -4.13 2.17 25.48
CA LEU A 9 -4.81 2.58 24.25
C LEU A 9 -4.32 3.95 23.76
N ARG A 10 -4.21 4.10 22.45
CA ARG A 10 -3.83 5.33 21.73
C ARG A 10 -4.99 6.01 21.02
N ALA A 11 -6.10 5.29 20.83
CA ALA A 11 -7.36 5.81 20.35
C ALA A 11 -8.47 5.46 21.36
N PRO A 12 -8.46 6.04 22.58
CA PRO A 12 -9.43 5.71 23.61
C PRO A 12 -10.81 6.27 23.24
N GLY A 13 -11.64 5.44 22.62
CA GLY A 13 -13.08 5.70 22.46
C GLY A 13 -13.90 4.94 23.51
N PRO A 14 -15.09 5.45 23.88
CA PRO A 14 -15.93 4.85 24.90
C PRO A 14 -16.32 3.40 24.60
N GLU A 15 -16.62 3.06 23.33
CA GLU A 15 -17.01 1.71 22.96
C GLU A 15 -15.81 0.75 23.03
N LEU A 16 -14.64 1.17 22.54
CA LEU A 16 -13.42 0.36 22.60
C LEU A 16 -12.97 0.09 24.05
N ILE A 17 -13.07 1.08 24.94
CA ILE A 17 -12.74 0.91 26.36
C ILE A 17 -13.72 -0.05 27.06
N ALA A 18 -14.99 -0.04 26.66
CA ALA A 18 -16.05 -0.82 27.28
C ALA A 18 -16.07 -2.31 26.87
N LEU A 19 -15.22 -2.73 25.94
CA LEU A 19 -15.09 -4.13 25.55
C LEU A 19 -14.70 -5.03 26.75
N PRO A 20 -15.06 -6.33 26.74
CA PRO A 20 -14.84 -7.24 27.86
C PRO A 20 -13.37 -7.70 27.95
N TRP A 21 -12.46 -6.77 28.17
CA TRP A 21 -11.01 -6.99 28.23
C TRP A 21 -10.55 -7.92 29.36
N ASN A 22 -11.44 -8.27 30.30
CA ASN A 22 -11.19 -9.25 31.35
C ASN A 22 -11.53 -10.70 30.92
N GLU A 23 -12.20 -10.90 29.80
CA GLU A 23 -12.55 -12.21 29.22
C GLU A 23 -11.52 -12.60 28.14
N PRO A 24 -11.15 -13.89 27.99
CA PRO A 24 -10.34 -14.37 26.87
C PRO A 24 -10.98 -14.02 25.53
N LEU A 25 -10.19 -13.65 24.51
CA LEU A 25 -10.74 -13.19 23.23
C LEU A 25 -11.55 -14.28 22.50
N GLU A 26 -11.23 -15.56 22.74
CA GLU A 26 -11.96 -16.69 22.16
C GLU A 26 -13.40 -16.83 22.68
N ASP A 27 -13.67 -16.34 23.89
CA ASP A 27 -14.97 -16.44 24.57
C ASP A 27 -15.89 -15.24 24.29
N TRP A 28 -15.43 -14.27 23.51
CA TRP A 28 -16.22 -13.08 23.20
C TRP A 28 -17.44 -13.44 22.33
N ASP A 29 -18.61 -13.05 22.82
CA ASP A 29 -19.90 -13.36 22.21
C ASP A 29 -20.34 -12.25 21.25
N GLU A 30 -20.66 -12.62 20.00
CA GLU A 30 -21.14 -11.70 18.94
C GLU A 30 -22.45 -10.99 19.30
N THR A 31 -23.24 -11.53 20.23
CA THR A 31 -24.47 -10.89 20.73
C THR A 31 -24.21 -9.77 21.74
N ARG A 32 -23.03 -9.78 22.38
CA ARG A 32 -22.61 -8.80 23.39
C ARG A 32 -21.58 -7.81 22.85
N VAL A 33 -20.76 -8.25 21.90
CA VAL A 33 -19.69 -7.48 21.29
C VAL A 33 -19.96 -7.36 19.79
N PRO A 34 -19.84 -6.16 19.19
CA PRO A 34 -20.01 -5.93 17.75
C PRO A 34 -18.86 -6.53 16.92
N LEU A 35 -18.74 -7.86 16.95
CA LEU A 35 -17.77 -8.61 16.18
C LEU A 35 -18.16 -8.65 14.70
N ARG A 36 -17.16 -8.64 13.83
CA ARG A 36 -17.31 -8.79 12.38
C ARG A 36 -16.64 -10.07 11.93
N ASP A 37 -17.39 -10.93 11.26
CA ASP A 37 -16.83 -12.11 10.59
C ASP A 37 -16.03 -11.64 9.37
N MET A 38 -14.73 -11.88 9.41
CA MET A 38 -13.82 -11.56 8.33
C MET A 38 -12.93 -12.76 8.06
N GLU A 39 -12.77 -13.06 6.79
CA GLU A 39 -11.87 -14.10 6.36
C GLU A 39 -10.42 -13.63 6.52
N VAL A 40 -9.75 -14.19 7.52
CA VAL A 40 -8.34 -13.97 7.77
C VAL A 40 -7.53 -15.00 6.99
N GLY A 41 -6.40 -14.60 6.44
CA GLY A 41 -5.38 -15.56 6.01
C GLY A 41 -4.91 -16.44 7.17
N PRO A 42 -4.12 -17.48 6.90
CA PRO A 42 -3.59 -18.33 7.96
C PRO A 42 -2.82 -17.48 8.98
N SER A 43 -3.25 -17.51 10.24
CA SER A 43 -2.57 -16.86 11.35
C SER A 43 -2.24 -17.89 12.43
N ARG A 44 -1.09 -17.71 13.09
CA ARG A 44 -0.69 -18.54 14.22
C ARG A 44 -1.44 -18.19 15.50
N HIS A 45 -2.01 -16.99 15.53
CA HIS A 45 -2.66 -16.39 16.68
C HIS A 45 -4.14 -16.19 16.40
N LEU A 46 -4.96 -16.11 17.44
CA LEU A 46 -6.37 -15.80 17.28
C LEU A 46 -6.53 -14.34 16.83
N VAL A 47 -7.28 -14.14 15.74
CA VAL A 47 -7.60 -12.81 15.22
C VAL A 47 -9.12 -12.61 15.21
N ARG A 48 -9.58 -11.50 15.78
CA ARG A 48 -10.98 -11.05 15.75
C ARG A 48 -11.07 -9.61 15.26
N PHE A 49 -12.20 -9.25 14.70
CA PHE A 49 -12.49 -7.89 14.24
C PHE A 49 -13.66 -7.33 15.02
N VAL A 50 -13.53 -6.11 15.52
CA VAL A 50 -14.56 -5.46 16.33
C VAL A 50 -14.82 -4.06 15.79
N GLU A 51 -16.09 -3.73 15.63
CA GLU A 51 -16.51 -2.38 15.29
C GLU A 51 -16.74 -1.59 16.58
N ALA A 52 -15.99 -0.52 16.78
CA ALA A 52 -16.14 0.34 17.95
C ALA A 52 -15.78 1.77 17.57
N ASP A 53 -16.56 2.73 18.07
CA ASP A 53 -16.36 4.16 17.88
C ASP A 53 -16.35 4.56 16.39
N GLY A 54 -17.20 3.90 15.59
CA GLY A 54 -17.31 4.12 14.14
C GLY A 54 -16.08 3.67 13.34
N ALA A 55 -15.20 2.87 13.92
CA ALA A 55 -14.03 2.30 13.28
C ALA A 55 -13.99 0.77 13.45
N LEU A 56 -13.33 0.10 12.50
CA LEU A 56 -13.06 -1.33 12.59
C LEU A 56 -11.65 -1.54 13.16
N TRP A 57 -11.54 -2.40 14.17
CA TRP A 57 -10.31 -2.75 14.86
C TRP A 57 -9.99 -4.23 14.65
N VAL A 58 -8.69 -4.55 14.63
CA VAL A 58 -8.19 -5.92 14.58
C VAL A 58 -7.58 -6.23 15.95
N LEU A 59 -8.02 -7.34 16.54
CA LEU A 59 -7.56 -7.86 17.81
C LEU A 59 -6.77 -9.14 17.55
N LYS A 60 -5.48 -9.15 17.90
CA LYS A 60 -4.59 -10.31 17.75
C LYS A 60 -4.16 -10.77 19.15
N ASP A 61 -4.63 -11.93 19.57
CA ASP A 61 -4.39 -12.52 20.89
C ASP A 61 -3.15 -13.43 20.85
N MET A 62 -2.14 -13.11 21.66
CA MET A 62 -0.83 -13.77 21.63
C MET A 62 -0.07 -13.62 22.96
N PRO A 63 1.00 -14.41 23.21
CA PRO A 63 1.80 -14.28 24.42
C PRO A 63 2.34 -12.85 24.65
N GLU A 64 2.31 -12.37 25.91
CA GLU A 64 2.62 -10.97 26.26
C GLU A 64 3.93 -10.46 25.64
N ARG A 65 5.01 -11.26 25.74
CA ARG A 65 6.32 -10.90 25.23
C ARG A 65 6.30 -10.62 23.72
N ILE A 66 5.53 -11.39 22.97
CA ILE A 66 5.40 -11.27 21.52
C ILE A 66 4.55 -10.03 21.20
N ALA A 67 3.40 -9.88 21.85
CA ALA A 67 2.50 -8.73 21.64
C ALA A 67 3.19 -7.40 21.91
N ARG A 68 3.97 -7.33 23.00
CA ARG A 68 4.71 -6.12 23.37
C ARG A 68 5.78 -5.77 22.35
N ARG A 69 6.55 -6.77 21.89
CA ARG A 69 7.57 -6.56 20.84
C ARG A 69 6.92 -6.08 19.54
N GLU A 70 5.86 -6.75 19.08
CA GLU A 70 5.16 -6.38 17.84
C GLU A 70 4.54 -4.97 17.94
N TYR A 71 3.91 -4.64 19.07
CA TYR A 71 3.39 -3.30 19.36
C TYR A 71 4.47 -2.22 19.26
N ASP A 72 5.64 -2.45 19.86
CA ASP A 72 6.75 -1.49 19.86
C ASP A 72 7.34 -1.29 18.47
N VAL A 73 7.48 -2.37 17.69
CA VAL A 73 7.91 -2.30 16.28
C VAL A 73 6.91 -1.50 15.46
N LEU A 74 5.63 -1.90 15.46
CA LEU A 74 4.58 -1.21 14.70
C LEU A 74 4.45 0.27 15.09
N ARG A 75 4.68 0.61 16.37
CA ARG A 75 4.72 2.01 16.80
C ARG A 75 5.86 2.77 16.17
N ARG A 76 7.05 2.18 16.12
CA ARG A 76 8.22 2.80 15.49
C ARG A 76 7.98 3.00 13.99
N LEU A 77 7.44 2.00 13.30
CA LEU A 77 7.04 2.11 11.89
C LEU A 77 6.02 3.24 11.69
N GLY A 78 5.04 3.36 12.60
CA GLY A 78 4.08 4.46 12.62
C GLY A 78 4.69 5.84 12.75
N HIS A 79 5.67 6.00 13.63
CA HIS A 79 6.39 7.26 13.83
C HIS A 79 7.25 7.66 12.63
N GLN A 80 7.78 6.68 11.90
CA GLN A 80 8.55 6.87 10.66
C GLN A 80 7.67 6.92 9.41
N CYS A 81 6.33 7.01 9.57
CA CYS A 81 5.38 7.03 8.47
C CYS A 81 5.47 5.83 7.50
N LEU A 82 6.09 4.71 7.92
CA LEU A 82 6.27 3.53 7.08
C LEU A 82 4.93 2.83 6.80
N PRO A 83 4.80 2.17 5.63
CA PRO A 83 3.57 1.48 5.24
C PRO A 83 3.39 0.18 6.05
N ALA A 84 2.81 0.32 7.23
CA ALA A 84 2.44 -0.79 8.12
C ALA A 84 1.12 -0.48 8.83
N VAL A 85 0.43 -1.52 9.30
CA VAL A 85 -0.78 -1.36 10.12
C VAL A 85 -0.49 -0.52 11.36
N ARG A 86 -1.46 0.31 11.77
CA ARG A 86 -1.27 1.28 12.85
C ARG A 86 -1.71 0.67 14.18
N PRO A 87 -0.81 0.56 15.18
CA PRO A 87 -1.16 0.02 16.48
C PRO A 87 -2.03 1.03 17.24
N ALA A 88 -3.18 0.57 17.70
CA ALA A 88 -4.15 1.34 18.45
C ALA A 88 -4.02 1.09 19.95
N GLY A 89 -3.49 -0.06 20.35
CA GLY A 89 -3.27 -0.36 21.76
C GLY A 89 -2.69 -1.74 22.02
N LEU A 90 -2.39 -1.99 23.28
CA LEU A 90 -1.96 -3.27 23.82
C LEU A 90 -2.71 -3.50 25.13
N VAL A 91 -3.32 -4.68 25.26
CA VAL A 91 -4.05 -5.08 26.47
C VAL A 91 -3.38 -6.31 27.06
N ASN A 92 -2.77 -6.18 28.23
CA ASN A 92 -2.21 -7.32 28.95
C ASN A 92 -3.31 -7.98 29.79
N GLN A 93 -3.40 -9.30 29.73
CA GLN A 93 -4.36 -10.09 30.50
C GLN A 93 -3.61 -11.10 31.39
N PRO A 94 -3.05 -10.67 32.54
CA PRO A 94 -2.22 -11.55 33.36
C PRO A 94 -2.95 -12.78 33.91
N ALA A 95 -4.27 -12.70 34.08
CA ALA A 95 -5.09 -13.83 34.49
C ALA A 95 -5.14 -14.97 33.45
N HIS A 96 -4.90 -14.64 32.18
CA HIS A 96 -4.98 -15.57 31.04
C HIS A 96 -3.60 -15.81 30.39
N GLU A 97 -2.52 -15.27 30.98
CA GLU A 97 -1.14 -15.35 30.46
C GLU A 97 -0.97 -14.89 28.99
N THR A 98 -1.86 -14.00 28.54
CA THR A 98 -1.88 -13.49 27.16
C THR A 98 -1.94 -11.97 27.09
N ALA A 99 -1.70 -11.42 25.91
CA ALA A 99 -1.96 -10.02 25.59
C ALA A 99 -2.60 -9.87 24.21
N ILE A 100 -3.47 -8.87 24.09
CA ILE A 100 -4.17 -8.55 22.85
C ILE A 100 -3.53 -7.31 22.24
N LEU A 101 -2.95 -7.46 21.06
CA LEU A 101 -2.53 -6.36 20.21
C LEU A 101 -3.76 -5.82 19.47
N VAL A 102 -4.03 -4.53 19.65
CA VAL A 102 -5.12 -3.82 18.97
C VAL A 102 -4.53 -2.98 17.85
N THR A 103 -4.94 -3.20 16.60
CA THR A 103 -4.54 -2.39 15.45
C THR A 103 -5.77 -1.83 14.72
N ARG A 104 -5.59 -0.71 14.02
CA ARG A 104 -6.64 -0.16 13.17
C ARG A 104 -6.75 -1.00 11.90
N TYR A 105 -7.96 -1.40 11.53
CA TYR A 105 -8.20 -2.07 10.26
C TYR A 105 -7.86 -1.15 9.09
N LEU A 106 -7.09 -1.67 8.12
CA LEU A 106 -6.74 -0.93 6.91
C LEU A 106 -7.92 -0.99 5.92
N SER A 107 -8.73 0.06 5.92
CA SER A 107 -9.91 0.16 5.05
C SER A 107 -9.53 0.20 3.57
N GLY A 108 -10.32 -0.47 2.72
CA GLY A 108 -10.04 -0.53 1.28
C GLY A 108 -8.80 -1.35 0.92
N SER A 109 -8.29 -2.16 1.86
CA SER A 109 -7.21 -3.10 1.58
C SER A 109 -7.72 -4.47 1.15
N TRP A 110 -6.86 -5.18 0.42
CA TRP A 110 -7.09 -6.56 0.02
C TRP A 110 -5.93 -7.43 0.45
N GLN A 111 -6.28 -8.64 0.88
CA GLN A 111 -5.33 -9.74 0.91
C GLN A 111 -5.02 -10.16 -0.53
N TYR A 112 -3.81 -10.62 -0.75
CA TYR A 112 -3.36 -11.03 -2.07
C TYR A 112 -4.29 -12.07 -2.73
N ARG A 113 -4.78 -13.06 -1.98
CA ARG A 113 -5.68 -14.12 -2.49
C ARG A 113 -6.90 -13.55 -3.20
N ARG A 114 -7.50 -12.49 -2.65
CA ARG A 114 -8.67 -11.81 -3.22
C ARG A 114 -8.34 -11.10 -4.53
N LEU A 115 -7.16 -10.49 -4.63
CA LEU A 115 -6.69 -9.91 -5.88
C LEU A 115 -6.49 -11.00 -6.92
N PHE A 116 -5.83 -12.11 -6.58
CA PHE A 116 -5.55 -13.18 -7.54
C PHE A 116 -6.79 -13.88 -8.08
N LEU A 117 -7.83 -14.05 -7.26
CA LEU A 117 -9.14 -14.55 -7.70
C LEU A 117 -9.74 -13.70 -8.82
N ARG A 118 -9.53 -12.39 -8.79
CA ARG A 118 -10.09 -11.42 -9.74
C ARG A 118 -9.16 -11.09 -10.89
N LEU A 119 -7.87 -11.34 -10.73
CA LEU A 119 -6.88 -11.15 -11.78
C LEU A 119 -6.98 -12.29 -12.80
N PRO A 120 -7.15 -11.98 -14.10
CA PRO A 120 -7.14 -13.02 -15.11
C PRO A 120 -5.78 -13.75 -15.08
N PRO A 121 -5.76 -15.10 -15.08
CA PRO A 121 -4.53 -15.88 -14.90
C PRO A 121 -3.44 -15.54 -15.94
N ASN A 122 -3.83 -15.08 -17.13
CA ASN A 122 -2.93 -14.75 -18.23
C ASN A 122 -2.50 -13.27 -18.27
N ARG A 123 -2.53 -12.53 -17.15
CA ARG A 123 -2.19 -11.09 -17.09
C ARG A 123 -0.94 -10.83 -16.23
N PRO A 124 0.28 -11.08 -16.75
CA PRO A 124 1.53 -10.86 -16.01
C PRO A 124 1.73 -9.41 -15.56
N ARG A 125 1.20 -8.42 -16.29
CA ARG A 125 1.27 -6.99 -15.91
C ARG A 125 0.65 -6.68 -14.55
N HIS A 126 -0.44 -7.36 -14.17
CA HIS A 126 -1.07 -7.10 -12.88
C HIS A 126 -0.31 -7.74 -11.71
N ARG A 127 0.29 -8.91 -11.94
CA ARG A 127 1.21 -9.54 -10.97
C ARG A 127 2.48 -8.72 -10.79
N ALA A 128 3.03 -8.19 -11.88
CA ALA A 128 4.18 -7.29 -11.82
C ALA A 128 3.91 -6.10 -10.89
N ARG A 129 2.76 -5.42 -11.00
CA ARG A 129 2.39 -4.31 -10.08
C ARG A 129 2.33 -4.71 -8.61
N LEU A 130 1.95 -5.95 -8.32
CA LEU A 130 1.92 -6.47 -6.97
C LEU A 130 3.33 -6.69 -6.44
N PHE A 131 4.17 -7.34 -7.23
CA PHE A 131 5.56 -7.56 -6.89
C PHE A 131 6.31 -6.24 -6.70
N ASP A 132 6.05 -5.26 -7.56
CA ASP A 132 6.63 -3.92 -7.43
C ASP A 132 6.21 -3.25 -6.12
N ALA A 133 4.97 -3.45 -5.67
CA ALA A 133 4.49 -2.95 -4.38
C ALA A 133 5.19 -3.65 -3.19
N MET A 134 5.39 -4.97 -3.25
CA MET A 134 6.13 -5.71 -2.22
C MET A 134 7.60 -5.30 -2.14
N ILE A 135 8.26 -5.17 -3.29
CA ILE A 135 9.67 -4.74 -3.38
C ILE A 135 9.81 -3.31 -2.84
N SER A 136 8.86 -2.45 -3.20
CA SER A 136 8.77 -1.09 -2.67
C SER A 136 8.67 -1.08 -1.15
N LEU A 137 7.77 -1.89 -0.57
CA LEU A 137 7.65 -2.04 0.88
C LEU A 137 8.97 -2.52 1.51
N LEU A 138 9.58 -3.55 0.94
CA LEU A 138 10.82 -4.13 1.48
C LEU A 138 11.98 -3.11 1.46
N VAL A 139 12.16 -2.39 0.35
CA VAL A 139 13.17 -1.32 0.26
C VAL A 139 12.91 -0.23 1.30
N GLU A 140 11.66 0.20 1.48
CA GLU A 140 11.33 1.22 2.48
C GLU A 140 11.63 0.77 3.92
N LEU A 141 11.32 -0.48 4.26
CA LEU A 141 11.66 -1.07 5.57
C LEU A 141 13.18 -1.10 5.75
N HIS A 142 13.91 -1.61 4.77
CA HIS A 142 15.37 -1.76 4.84
C HIS A 142 16.10 -0.42 4.95
N ARG A 143 15.64 0.62 4.24
CA ARG A 143 16.17 2.00 4.35
C ARG A 143 16.05 2.56 5.76
N HIS A 144 15.07 2.10 6.53
CA HIS A 144 14.82 2.52 7.90
C HIS A 144 15.40 1.56 8.95
N GLY A 145 16.25 0.62 8.52
CA GLY A 145 16.90 -0.33 9.41
C GLY A 145 15.98 -1.44 9.90
N VAL A 146 14.85 -1.70 9.23
CA VAL A 146 13.87 -2.69 9.65
C VAL A 146 14.08 -3.97 8.85
N PHE A 147 14.52 -5.04 9.53
CA PHE A 147 14.50 -6.40 9.02
C PHE A 147 13.10 -6.99 9.25
N TRP A 148 12.49 -7.55 8.22
CA TRP A 148 11.12 -8.08 8.27
C TRP A 148 11.08 -9.49 8.85
N GLY A 149 11.91 -10.41 8.33
CA GLY A 149 12.05 -11.79 8.81
C GLY A 149 10.94 -12.76 8.42
N ASP A 150 9.83 -12.27 7.83
CA ASP A 150 8.78 -13.11 7.24
C ASP A 150 8.08 -12.39 6.08
N CYS A 151 8.89 -12.00 5.09
CA CYS A 151 8.46 -11.35 3.85
C CYS A 151 7.52 -12.29 3.07
N SER A 152 6.21 -12.08 3.16
CA SER A 152 5.23 -12.97 2.52
C SER A 152 3.99 -12.25 2.02
N LEU A 153 3.31 -12.86 1.04
CA LEU A 153 2.03 -12.38 0.52
C LEU A 153 0.91 -12.42 1.56
N ASN A 154 1.00 -13.32 2.55
CA ASN A 154 0.01 -13.46 3.61
C ASN A 154 0.16 -12.37 4.68
N ASN A 155 1.39 -11.90 4.92
CA ASN A 155 1.69 -10.82 5.87
C ASN A 155 1.64 -9.42 5.24
N THR A 156 1.08 -9.32 4.03
CA THR A 156 0.99 -8.09 3.25
C THR A 156 -0.46 -7.77 2.91
N LEU A 157 -0.90 -6.55 3.23
CA LEU A 157 -2.13 -5.97 2.70
C LEU A 157 -1.80 -5.02 1.55
N LEU A 158 -2.69 -4.98 0.55
CA LEU A 158 -2.52 -4.14 -0.63
C LEU A 158 -3.67 -3.14 -0.73
N THR A 159 -3.38 -1.90 -1.05
CA THR A 159 -4.39 -0.89 -1.41
C THR A 159 -4.13 -0.35 -2.81
N ARG A 160 -5.16 0.22 -3.42
CA ARG A 160 -5.03 0.91 -4.71
C ARG A 160 -4.51 2.29 -4.43
N ASP A 161 -3.47 2.68 -5.17
CA ASP A 161 -2.89 4.00 -5.08
C ASP A 161 -2.66 4.52 -6.50
N GLY A 162 -3.68 5.18 -7.07
CA GLY A 162 -3.62 5.68 -8.43
C GLY A 162 -3.58 4.54 -9.43
N GLN A 163 -2.50 4.39 -10.20
CA GLN A 163 -2.30 3.30 -11.16
C GLN A 163 -1.52 2.12 -10.59
N THR A 164 -0.98 2.24 -9.39
CA THR A 164 -0.15 1.23 -8.72
C THR A 164 -0.88 0.55 -7.57
N LEU A 165 -0.19 -0.37 -6.91
CA LEU A 165 -0.57 -0.90 -5.61
C LEU A 165 0.41 -0.39 -4.56
N GLN A 166 -0.08 -0.15 -3.35
CA GLN A 166 0.75 0.08 -2.18
C GLN A 166 0.64 -1.14 -1.26
N ALA A 167 1.77 -1.71 -0.88
CA ALA A 167 1.85 -2.82 0.08
C ALA A 167 2.04 -2.27 1.50
N PHE A 168 1.44 -2.94 2.47
CA PHE A 168 1.53 -2.64 3.90
C PHE A 168 1.92 -3.88 4.68
N LEU A 169 2.89 -3.72 5.58
CA LEU A 169 3.26 -4.76 6.55
C LEU A 169 2.18 -4.89 7.63
N VAL A 170 1.71 -6.12 7.84
CA VAL A 170 0.63 -6.43 8.80
C VAL A 170 1.16 -7.12 10.03
N ASP A 171 2.09 -8.04 9.84
CA ASP A 171 2.69 -8.83 10.90
C ASP A 171 4.15 -8.42 11.08
N ALA A 172 4.46 -7.89 12.26
CA ALA A 172 5.81 -7.48 12.63
C ALA A 172 6.43 -8.40 13.72
N GLU A 173 5.84 -9.57 13.97
CA GLU A 173 6.28 -10.51 15.02
C GLU A 173 7.76 -10.90 14.87
N THR A 174 8.17 -11.19 13.63
CA THR A 174 9.54 -11.59 13.28
C THR A 174 10.48 -10.41 13.04
N SER A 175 9.96 -9.19 13.05
CA SER A 175 10.72 -8.02 12.64
C SER A 175 11.72 -7.55 13.69
N GLU A 176 12.82 -6.98 13.21
CA GLU A 176 13.90 -6.41 14.01
C GLU A 176 14.22 -5.01 13.51
N VAL A 177 14.48 -4.08 14.42
CA VAL A 177 14.85 -2.72 14.03
C VAL A 177 16.24 -2.39 14.51
N HIS A 178 17.13 -2.15 13.56
CA HIS A 178 18.55 -1.86 13.74
C HIS A 178 18.76 -0.35 13.57
N PRO A 179 19.04 0.41 14.65
CA PRO A 179 19.24 1.86 14.58
C PRO A 179 20.37 2.29 13.65
N ASP A 180 21.42 1.47 13.55
CA ASP A 180 22.60 1.73 12.71
C ASP A 180 22.37 1.32 11.24
N GLY A 181 21.15 0.88 10.89
CA GLY A 181 20.80 0.32 9.59
C GLY A 181 21.03 -1.18 9.49
N LEU A 182 20.54 -1.77 8.40
CA LEU A 182 20.75 -3.19 8.10
C LEU A 182 22.07 -3.42 7.38
N SER A 183 22.79 -4.47 7.76
CA SER A 183 23.91 -5.00 6.98
C SER A 183 23.45 -5.59 5.64
N ASP A 184 24.35 -5.68 4.67
CA ASP A 184 24.06 -6.28 3.36
C ASP A 184 23.57 -7.72 3.51
N GLY A 185 24.16 -8.48 4.43
CA GLY A 185 23.75 -9.87 4.72
C GLY A 185 22.33 -9.98 5.27
N GLN A 186 21.90 -9.05 6.14
CA GLN A 186 20.51 -9.03 6.63
C GLN A 186 19.52 -8.72 5.51
N ARG A 187 19.85 -7.76 4.63
CA ARG A 187 18.99 -7.40 3.50
C ARG A 187 18.86 -8.55 2.49
N GLU A 188 19.97 -9.18 2.12
CA GLU A 188 19.95 -10.35 1.21
C GLU A 188 19.24 -11.56 1.85
N HIS A 189 19.27 -11.69 3.17
CA HIS A 189 18.49 -12.72 3.87
C HIS A 189 16.98 -12.49 3.73
N ASP A 190 16.50 -11.27 3.98
CA ASP A 190 15.09 -10.91 3.79
C ASP A 190 14.62 -11.06 2.33
N VAL A 191 15.49 -10.75 1.37
CA VAL A 191 15.23 -10.95 -0.07
C VAL A 191 15.12 -12.45 -0.40
N THR A 192 15.95 -13.29 0.21
CA THR A 192 15.88 -14.75 0.05
C THR A 192 14.55 -15.29 0.58
N ILE A 193 14.18 -14.88 1.81
CA ILE A 193 12.90 -15.24 2.43
C ILE A 193 11.72 -14.79 1.54
N LEU A 194 11.78 -13.56 1.01
CA LEU A 194 10.77 -13.03 0.10
C LEU A 194 10.56 -13.95 -1.10
N VAL A 195 11.64 -14.37 -1.78
CA VAL A 195 11.55 -15.23 -2.97
C VAL A 195 10.91 -16.57 -2.63
N GLU A 196 11.37 -17.23 -1.57
CA GLU A 196 10.86 -18.54 -1.14
C GLU A 196 9.37 -18.47 -0.77
N ASN A 197 9.00 -17.51 0.08
CA ASN A 197 7.63 -17.33 0.55
C ASN A 197 6.67 -16.89 -0.56
N VAL A 198 7.12 -15.98 -1.45
CA VAL A 198 6.30 -15.57 -2.60
C VAL A 198 6.12 -16.77 -3.53
N ALA A 199 7.18 -17.45 -3.95
CA ALA A 199 7.07 -18.61 -4.84
C ALA A 199 6.12 -19.68 -4.28
N ALA A 200 6.28 -20.06 -3.00
CA ALA A 200 5.39 -21.01 -2.33
C ALA A 200 3.94 -20.51 -2.29
N GLY A 201 3.71 -19.27 -1.85
CA GLY A 201 2.37 -18.69 -1.77
C GLY A 201 1.68 -18.56 -3.13
N MET A 202 2.43 -18.33 -4.21
CA MET A 202 1.91 -18.29 -5.59
C MET A 202 1.48 -19.68 -6.07
N ILE A 203 2.29 -20.71 -5.79
CA ILE A 203 2.01 -22.10 -6.17
C ILE A 203 0.79 -22.61 -5.41
N ASP A 204 0.76 -22.44 -4.09
CA ASP A 204 -0.37 -22.84 -3.24
C ASP A 204 -1.68 -22.19 -3.72
N LEU A 205 -1.60 -20.92 -4.11
CA LEU A 205 -2.75 -20.20 -4.63
C LEU A 205 -3.18 -20.69 -6.03
N ALA A 206 -2.22 -20.99 -6.91
CA ALA A 206 -2.52 -21.58 -8.21
C ALA A 206 -3.19 -22.95 -8.06
N THR A 207 -2.68 -23.80 -7.17
CA THR A 207 -3.23 -25.13 -6.89
C THR A 207 -4.61 -25.06 -6.26
N SER A 208 -4.80 -24.25 -5.23
CA SER A 208 -6.12 -24.10 -4.56
C SER A 208 -7.21 -23.50 -5.45
N LEU A 209 -6.83 -22.81 -6.54
CA LEU A 209 -7.74 -22.27 -7.54
C LEU A 209 -7.81 -23.13 -8.81
N GLU A 210 -7.28 -24.36 -8.75
CA GLU A 210 -7.25 -25.32 -9.87
C GLU A 210 -6.73 -24.70 -11.17
N ARG A 211 -5.70 -23.84 -11.06
CA ARG A 211 -5.08 -23.21 -12.22
C ARG A 211 -4.26 -24.24 -13.01
N PRO A 212 -4.12 -24.03 -14.33
CA PRO A 212 -3.35 -24.96 -15.17
C PRO A 212 -1.90 -25.12 -14.67
N PRO A 213 -1.39 -26.36 -14.50
CA PRO A 213 -0.05 -26.61 -13.97
C PRO A 213 1.07 -25.94 -14.77
N GLU A 214 0.88 -25.69 -16.07
CA GLU A 214 1.82 -24.97 -16.93
C GLU A 214 2.09 -23.52 -16.49
N MET A 215 1.27 -22.95 -15.60
CA MET A 215 1.53 -21.64 -15.02
C MET A 215 2.64 -21.67 -13.96
N ILE A 216 2.86 -22.80 -13.27
CA ILE A 216 3.79 -22.89 -12.13
C ILE A 216 5.22 -22.43 -12.50
N PRO A 217 5.83 -22.85 -13.62
CA PRO A 217 7.14 -22.37 -14.02
C PRO A 217 7.19 -20.83 -14.15
N GLN A 218 6.16 -20.22 -14.74
CA GLN A 218 6.09 -18.77 -14.88
C GLN A 218 6.02 -18.07 -13.50
N LEU A 219 5.28 -18.62 -12.54
CA LEU A 219 5.17 -18.03 -11.20
C LEU A 219 6.51 -18.10 -10.44
N ILE A 220 7.26 -19.18 -10.64
CA ILE A 220 8.62 -19.34 -10.09
C ILE A 220 9.57 -18.33 -10.76
N ASP A 221 9.53 -18.19 -12.08
CA ASP A 221 10.35 -17.22 -12.81
C ASP A 221 10.06 -15.78 -12.36
N GLU A 222 8.78 -15.44 -12.14
CA GLU A 222 8.40 -14.12 -11.65
C GLU A 222 8.89 -13.86 -10.21
N ALA A 223 8.83 -14.87 -9.33
CA ALA A 223 9.35 -14.76 -7.97
C ALA A 223 10.89 -14.67 -7.94
N THR A 224 11.58 -15.43 -8.79
CA THR A 224 13.06 -15.43 -8.86
C THR A 224 13.63 -14.15 -9.49
N ALA A 225 12.81 -13.36 -10.20
CA ALA A 225 13.18 -12.04 -10.69
C ALA A 225 13.11 -10.92 -9.63
N LEU A 226 12.50 -11.17 -8.47
CA LEU A 226 12.34 -10.18 -7.40
C LEU A 226 13.65 -9.61 -6.85
N PRO A 227 14.72 -10.42 -6.62
CA PRO A 227 15.99 -9.89 -6.10
C PRO A 227 16.63 -8.85 -7.00
N GLU A 228 16.55 -9.02 -8.32
CA GLU A 228 17.10 -8.05 -9.28
C GLU A 228 16.36 -6.71 -9.17
N ARG A 229 15.03 -6.74 -9.17
CA ARG A 229 14.20 -5.53 -8.99
C ARG A 229 14.46 -4.82 -7.66
N TYR A 230 14.66 -5.59 -6.59
CA TYR A 230 15.04 -5.05 -5.28
C TYR A 230 16.38 -4.31 -5.37
N ARG A 231 17.40 -4.92 -6.00
CA ARG A 231 18.73 -4.32 -6.15
C ARG A 231 18.69 -3.09 -7.03
N GLU A 232 17.96 -3.12 -8.14
CA GLU A 232 17.78 -1.96 -9.02
C GLU A 232 17.20 -0.76 -8.27
N LEU A 233 16.13 -0.96 -7.50
CA LEU A 233 15.53 0.11 -6.70
C LEU A 233 16.44 0.56 -5.55
N TRP A 234 17.09 -0.38 -4.87
CA TRP A 234 18.03 -0.06 -3.78
C TRP A 234 19.21 0.76 -4.29
N ASP A 235 19.82 0.35 -5.39
CA ASP A 235 20.98 1.02 -5.99
C ASP A 235 20.59 2.39 -6.52
N ALA A 236 19.42 2.55 -7.15
CA ALA A 236 18.91 3.85 -7.58
C ALA A 236 18.83 4.86 -6.41
N LEU A 237 18.46 4.39 -5.21
CA LEU A 237 18.32 5.25 -4.01
C LEU A 237 19.65 5.54 -3.31
N HIS A 238 20.65 4.68 -3.47
CA HIS A 238 21.97 4.83 -2.81
C HIS A 238 23.10 5.22 -3.78
N ALA A 239 22.78 5.42 -5.06
CA ALA A 239 23.75 5.80 -6.07
C ALA A 239 24.44 7.12 -5.69
N SER A 240 25.77 7.13 -5.77
CA SER A 240 26.60 8.33 -5.61
C SER A 240 27.40 8.60 -6.88
N PRO A 241 26.74 8.99 -7.99
CA PRO A 241 27.39 9.15 -9.27
C PRO A 241 28.41 10.30 -9.27
N VAL A 242 29.46 10.18 -10.09
CA VAL A 242 30.51 11.20 -10.23
C VAL A 242 30.35 11.90 -11.57
N PHE A 243 30.32 13.23 -11.55
CA PHE A 243 30.10 14.08 -12.72
C PHE A 243 31.20 15.13 -12.87
N ALA A 244 31.31 15.75 -14.05
CA ALA A 244 32.15 16.92 -14.21
C ALA A 244 31.47 18.15 -13.56
N PHE A 245 32.24 19.13 -13.09
CA PHE A 245 31.79 20.33 -12.36
C PHE A 245 30.79 21.22 -13.14
N GLY A 246 30.49 20.92 -14.41
CA GLY A 246 29.51 21.62 -15.25
C GLY A 246 28.20 20.88 -15.56
N ASP A 247 28.05 19.62 -15.13
CA ASP A 247 26.93 18.75 -15.53
C ASP A 247 25.63 18.99 -14.72
N ARG A 248 25.15 20.24 -14.66
CA ARG A 248 23.92 20.59 -13.91
C ARG A 248 22.70 19.76 -14.33
N TYR A 249 22.58 19.46 -15.62
CA TYR A 249 21.49 18.63 -16.16
C TYR A 249 21.47 17.20 -15.59
N ARG A 250 22.62 16.64 -15.17
CA ARG A 250 22.68 15.30 -14.58
C ARG A 250 22.19 15.29 -13.15
N VAL A 251 22.50 16.34 -12.39
CA VAL A 251 21.98 16.53 -11.03
C VAL A 251 20.46 16.69 -11.07
N GLU A 252 19.95 17.55 -11.95
CA GLU A 252 18.51 17.73 -12.16
C GLU A 252 17.84 16.43 -12.65
N GLY A 253 18.51 15.67 -13.52
CA GLY A 253 18.05 14.37 -14.00
C GLY A 253 17.91 13.35 -12.87
N ALA A 254 18.93 13.22 -12.00
CA ALA A 254 18.90 12.31 -10.86
C ALA A 254 17.81 12.69 -9.85
N ILE A 255 17.66 13.99 -9.55
CA ILE A 255 16.56 14.47 -8.68
C ILE A 255 15.20 14.16 -9.30
N ARG A 256 15.05 14.34 -10.62
CA ARG A 256 13.80 14.02 -11.32
C ARG A 256 13.49 12.53 -11.27
N GLU A 257 14.47 11.68 -11.50
CA GLU A 257 14.32 10.22 -11.44
C GLU A 257 13.86 9.75 -10.05
N LEU A 258 14.45 10.29 -8.97
CA LEU A 258 14.01 10.02 -7.60
C LEU A 258 12.57 10.50 -7.34
N ASN A 259 12.24 11.71 -7.78
CA ASN A 259 10.87 12.23 -7.66
C ASN A 259 9.88 11.37 -8.48
N ASP A 260 10.25 10.89 -9.67
CA ASP A 260 9.42 10.03 -10.52
C ASP A 260 9.14 8.66 -9.86
N LEU A 261 10.09 8.18 -9.04
CA LEU A 261 9.95 7.02 -8.16
C LEU A 261 9.11 7.32 -6.89
N GLY A 262 8.78 8.59 -6.62
CA GLY A 262 7.96 9.07 -5.51
C GLY A 262 8.75 9.54 -4.28
N PHE A 263 10.07 9.65 -4.39
CA PHE A 263 10.95 10.00 -3.27
C PHE A 263 11.16 11.50 -3.16
N ALA A 264 11.08 12.03 -1.95
CA ALA A 264 11.50 13.39 -1.66
C ALA A 264 13.02 13.48 -1.58
N VAL A 265 13.60 14.52 -2.17
CA VAL A 265 15.02 14.86 -2.02
C VAL A 265 15.17 15.86 -0.88
N ASP A 266 15.86 15.45 0.19
CA ASP A 266 16.06 16.26 1.39
C ASP A 266 17.28 17.17 1.25
N GLU A 267 18.40 16.62 0.80
CA GLU A 267 19.66 17.34 0.64
C GLU A 267 20.41 16.87 -0.59
N VAL A 268 21.10 17.80 -1.25
CA VAL A 268 21.98 17.53 -2.38
C VAL A 268 23.35 18.11 -2.06
N SER A 269 24.38 17.26 -1.99
CA SER A 269 25.76 17.69 -1.79
C SER A 269 26.66 17.25 -2.94
N LEU A 270 27.59 18.14 -3.31
CA LEU A 270 28.58 17.92 -4.36
C LEU A 270 29.96 17.96 -3.74
N LEU A 271 30.59 16.79 -3.60
CA LEU A 271 31.92 16.67 -3.02
C LEU A 271 32.98 16.58 -4.13
N PRO A 272 33.99 17.46 -4.17
CA PRO A 272 35.04 17.39 -5.18
C PRO A 272 35.87 16.11 -5.03
N VAL A 273 36.10 15.40 -6.15
CA VAL A 273 36.87 14.14 -6.20
C VAL A 273 38.23 14.33 -6.89
N GLY A 274 38.51 15.52 -7.42
CA GLY A 274 39.70 15.84 -8.22
C GLY A 274 39.39 15.96 -9.72
N ASP A 275 40.34 16.51 -10.50
CA ASP A 275 40.24 16.68 -11.96
C ASP A 275 38.99 17.43 -12.46
N GLY A 276 38.49 18.39 -11.68
CA GLY A 276 37.25 19.10 -12.03
C GLY A 276 36.00 18.23 -11.99
N ARG A 277 36.03 17.10 -11.26
CA ARG A 277 34.89 16.21 -11.02
C ARG A 277 34.37 16.34 -9.60
N SER A 278 33.07 16.10 -9.44
CA SER A 278 32.37 16.10 -8.16
C SER A 278 31.48 14.87 -8.04
N ARG A 279 31.47 14.26 -6.85
CA ARG A 279 30.56 13.18 -6.49
C ARG A 279 29.27 13.80 -5.97
N LEU A 280 28.16 13.39 -6.57
CA LEU A 280 26.83 13.75 -6.12
C LEU A 280 26.42 12.78 -5.01
N HIS A 281 26.06 13.34 -3.87
CA HIS A 281 25.37 12.62 -2.80
C HIS A 281 23.99 13.26 -2.65
N ILE A 282 22.95 12.44 -2.80
CA ILE A 282 21.57 12.85 -2.57
C ILE A 282 21.09 12.16 -1.31
N ALA A 283 20.69 12.95 -0.31
CA ALA A 283 19.93 12.43 0.82
C ALA A 283 18.47 12.31 0.38
N VAL A 284 17.98 11.08 0.37
CA VAL A 284 16.61 10.75 -0.02
C VAL A 284 15.77 10.60 1.24
N GLY A 285 14.70 11.38 1.34
CA GLY A 285 13.72 11.33 2.42
C GLY A 285 12.65 10.26 2.20
N ASP A 286 11.47 10.51 2.77
CA ASP A 286 10.30 9.64 2.67
C ASP A 286 9.74 9.57 1.25
N ARG A 287 9.04 8.47 0.94
CA ARG A 287 8.33 8.28 -0.32
C ARG A 287 6.96 8.97 -0.35
N ASN A 288 6.94 10.28 -0.18
CA ASN A 288 5.72 11.09 -0.09
C ASN A 288 5.79 12.42 -0.87
N TYR A 289 6.68 12.52 -1.87
CA TYR A 289 6.96 13.78 -2.56
C TYR A 289 5.71 14.40 -3.23
N HIS A 290 4.97 13.61 -4.00
CA HIS A 290 3.78 14.07 -4.70
C HIS A 290 2.63 14.32 -3.73
N SER A 291 2.40 13.42 -2.77
CA SER A 291 1.34 13.56 -1.77
C SER A 291 1.54 14.81 -0.91
N ALA A 292 2.77 15.07 -0.43
CA ALA A 292 3.11 16.30 0.29
C ALA A 292 2.94 17.55 -0.58
N THR A 293 3.31 17.48 -1.86
CA THR A 293 3.16 18.59 -2.81
C THR A 293 1.70 18.91 -3.10
N LEU A 294 0.88 17.90 -3.39
CA LEU A 294 -0.55 18.08 -3.62
C LEU A 294 -1.22 18.68 -2.37
N ARG A 295 -0.98 18.08 -1.20
CA ARG A 295 -1.51 18.58 0.08
C ARG A 295 -1.14 20.02 0.35
N ARG A 296 0.10 20.44 0.07
CA ARG A 296 0.52 21.85 0.19
C ARG A 296 -0.26 22.79 -0.73
N LEU A 297 -0.59 22.34 -1.94
CA LEU A 297 -1.30 23.16 -2.93
C LEU A 297 -2.82 23.20 -2.71
N THR A 298 -3.41 22.08 -2.28
CA THR A 298 -4.87 21.87 -2.31
C THR A 298 -5.48 21.56 -0.95
N GLY A 299 -4.68 21.09 0.02
CA GLY A 299 -5.15 20.53 1.29
C GLY A 299 -5.66 19.09 1.20
N VAL A 300 -5.66 18.49 0.00
CA VAL A 300 -6.14 17.11 -0.22
C VAL A 300 -5.09 16.11 0.23
N GLU A 301 -5.50 15.14 1.06
CA GLU A 301 -4.64 14.06 1.57
C GLU A 301 -5.00 12.74 0.86
N VAL A 302 -4.03 12.21 0.12
CA VAL A 302 -4.16 11.01 -0.74
C VAL A 302 -2.83 10.25 -0.77
N GLY A 303 -2.84 9.03 -1.30
CA GLY A 303 -1.63 8.24 -1.54
C GLY A 303 -0.69 8.88 -2.60
N GLU A 304 0.54 8.39 -2.66
CA GLU A 304 1.59 8.94 -3.52
C GLU A 304 1.27 8.75 -5.02
N GLY A 305 0.78 7.56 -5.39
CA GLY A 305 0.35 7.23 -6.74
C GLY A 305 -0.85 8.04 -7.20
N GLN A 306 -1.84 8.24 -6.33
CA GLN A 306 -2.98 9.13 -6.55
C GLN A 306 -2.50 10.57 -6.74
N ALA A 307 -1.65 11.06 -5.83
CA ALA A 307 -1.16 12.42 -5.87
C ALA A 307 -0.42 12.74 -7.17
N ARG A 308 0.39 11.80 -7.68
CA ARG A 308 1.09 11.96 -8.96
C ARG A 308 0.11 12.19 -10.13
N ILE A 309 -0.98 11.42 -10.18
CA ILE A 309 -2.02 11.57 -11.22
C ILE A 309 -2.74 12.92 -11.08
N LEU A 310 -3.15 13.25 -9.86
CA LEU A 310 -3.90 14.47 -9.56
C LEU A 310 -3.09 15.73 -9.79
N LEU A 311 -1.78 15.74 -9.47
CA LEU A 311 -0.87 16.84 -9.81
C LEU A 311 -0.75 17.03 -11.32
N GLY A 312 -0.75 15.94 -12.09
CA GLY A 312 -0.80 16.00 -13.55
C GLY A 312 -2.06 16.69 -14.06
N ASP A 313 -3.24 16.29 -13.56
CA ASP A 313 -4.52 16.89 -13.94
C ASP A 313 -4.64 18.35 -13.50
N LEU A 314 -4.15 18.69 -12.29
CA LEU A 314 -4.06 20.06 -11.80
C LEU A 314 -3.18 20.95 -12.70
N ASN A 315 -2.00 20.45 -13.11
CA ASN A 315 -1.12 21.18 -14.00
C ASN A 315 -1.75 21.40 -15.38
N ALA A 316 -2.43 20.38 -15.94
CA ALA A 316 -3.16 20.52 -17.19
C ALA A 316 -4.29 21.57 -17.10
N HIS A 317 -5.01 21.61 -15.96
CA HIS A 317 -6.03 22.64 -15.70
C HIS A 317 -5.42 24.05 -15.62
N ARG A 318 -4.28 24.20 -14.92
CA ARG A 318 -3.55 25.47 -14.85
C ARG A 318 -3.16 25.96 -16.25
N ASP A 319 -2.62 25.08 -17.09
CA ASP A 319 -2.20 25.40 -18.45
C ASP A 319 -3.40 25.78 -19.34
N TRP A 320 -4.55 25.12 -19.16
CA TRP A 320 -5.80 25.51 -19.80
C TRP A 320 -6.25 26.92 -19.38
N MET A 321 -6.23 27.23 -18.08
CA MET A 321 -6.59 28.57 -17.58
C MET A 321 -5.66 29.66 -18.11
N GLN A 322 -4.35 29.40 -18.13
CA GLN A 322 -3.35 30.33 -18.66
C GLN A 322 -3.60 30.63 -20.14
N ARG A 323 -3.85 29.61 -20.96
CA ARG A 323 -4.19 29.80 -22.39
C ARG A 323 -5.47 30.59 -22.59
N ARG A 324 -6.50 30.36 -21.77
CA ARG A 324 -7.79 31.04 -21.87
C ARG A 324 -7.75 32.50 -21.44
N THR A 325 -6.94 32.83 -20.44
CA THR A 325 -6.83 34.20 -19.88
C THR A 325 -5.70 35.01 -20.53
N GLY A 326 -4.73 34.35 -21.17
CA GLY A 326 -3.53 34.98 -21.71
C GLY A 326 -2.59 35.51 -20.61
N GLN A 327 -2.79 35.12 -19.36
CA GLN A 327 -2.05 35.60 -18.20
C GLN A 327 -1.53 34.44 -17.34
N PRO A 328 -0.40 34.61 -16.64
CA PRO A 328 0.05 33.63 -15.64
C PRO A 328 -1.00 33.46 -14.53
N VAL A 329 -1.38 32.21 -14.27
CA VAL A 329 -2.27 31.85 -13.18
C VAL A 329 -1.43 31.38 -12.00
N SER A 330 -1.69 31.91 -10.80
CA SER A 330 -1.00 31.48 -9.59
C SER A 330 -1.41 30.07 -9.18
N ASP A 331 -0.50 29.34 -8.54
CA ASP A 331 -0.76 27.96 -8.10
C ASP A 331 -1.99 27.85 -7.20
N ARG A 332 -2.17 28.81 -6.29
CA ARG A 332 -3.34 28.85 -5.40
C ARG A 332 -4.66 29.04 -6.17
N ALA A 333 -4.67 29.90 -7.19
CA ALA A 333 -5.86 30.13 -8.00
C ALA A 333 -6.18 28.91 -8.87
N ALA A 334 -5.15 28.28 -9.45
CA ALA A 334 -5.29 27.05 -10.22
C ALA A 334 -5.80 25.89 -9.35
N ALA A 335 -5.19 25.68 -8.18
CA ALA A 335 -5.58 24.66 -7.22
C ALA A 335 -7.05 24.80 -6.80
N ARG A 336 -7.47 26.00 -6.38
CA ARG A 336 -8.86 26.23 -5.98
C ARG A 336 -9.84 25.99 -7.13
N SER A 337 -9.54 26.53 -8.31
CA SER A 337 -10.38 26.33 -9.50
C SER A 337 -10.47 24.86 -9.91
N TRP A 338 -9.36 24.12 -9.84
CA TRP A 338 -9.31 22.70 -10.17
C TRP A 338 -10.11 21.85 -9.17
N ILE A 339 -10.03 22.14 -7.87
CA ILE A 339 -10.85 21.46 -6.86
C ILE A 339 -12.34 21.60 -7.19
N ASP A 340 -12.79 22.86 -7.36
CA ASP A 340 -14.20 23.21 -7.50
C ASP A 340 -14.80 22.70 -8.84
N HIS A 341 -14.00 22.62 -9.91
CA HIS A 341 -14.51 22.32 -11.26
C HIS A 341 -14.09 20.95 -11.82
N CYS A 342 -13.04 20.34 -11.28
CA CYS A 342 -12.48 19.09 -11.79
C CYS A 342 -12.52 17.99 -10.73
N LEU A 343 -11.81 18.17 -9.61
CA LEU A 343 -11.66 17.11 -8.60
C LEU A 343 -12.99 16.74 -7.95
N GLU A 344 -13.70 17.67 -7.31
CA GLU A 344 -14.92 17.34 -6.57
C GLU A 344 -16.04 16.84 -7.51
N PRO A 345 -16.36 17.53 -8.63
CA PRO A 345 -17.39 17.06 -9.54
C PRO A 345 -16.98 15.75 -10.23
N GLY A 346 -15.70 15.62 -10.61
CA GLY A 346 -15.17 14.43 -11.28
C GLY A 346 -15.21 13.21 -10.38
N SER A 347 -14.79 13.35 -9.12
CA SER A 347 -14.82 12.28 -8.11
C SER A 347 -16.26 11.82 -7.84
N ALA A 348 -17.19 12.75 -7.64
CA ALA A 348 -18.60 12.41 -7.42
C ALA A 348 -19.19 11.63 -8.61
N ARG A 349 -18.92 12.08 -9.84
CA ARG A 349 -19.42 11.44 -11.07
C ARG A 349 -18.77 10.07 -11.31
N ALA A 350 -17.47 9.95 -11.11
CA ALA A 350 -16.76 8.69 -11.29
C ALA A 350 -17.21 7.65 -10.26
N HIS A 351 -17.33 8.05 -8.99
CA HIS A 351 -17.84 7.19 -7.93
C HIS A 351 -19.28 6.73 -8.18
N ALA A 352 -20.14 7.63 -8.69
CA ALA A 352 -21.49 7.26 -9.12
C ALA A 352 -21.50 6.27 -10.31
N ALA A 353 -20.60 6.44 -11.28
CA ALA A 353 -20.46 5.51 -12.41
C ALA A 353 -20.02 4.09 -11.96
N LEU A 354 -19.32 3.99 -10.82
CA LEU A 354 -18.95 2.73 -10.17
C LEU A 354 -20.01 2.24 -9.15
N GLY A 355 -21.21 2.82 -9.13
CA GLY A 355 -22.29 2.40 -8.25
C GLY A 355 -22.08 2.76 -6.78
N GLY A 356 -21.21 3.72 -6.47
CA GLY A 356 -20.89 4.11 -5.10
C GLY A 356 -19.84 3.23 -4.40
N ALA A 357 -19.16 2.36 -5.16
CA ALA A 357 -18.15 1.48 -4.61
C ALA A 357 -16.79 2.17 -4.47
N GLY A 358 -16.06 1.85 -3.40
CA GLY A 358 -14.67 2.28 -3.19
C GLY A 358 -14.49 3.75 -2.80
N ASP A 359 -13.26 4.26 -2.94
CA ASP A 359 -12.92 5.65 -2.62
C ASP A 359 -13.24 6.59 -3.79
N PRO A 360 -13.92 7.74 -3.56
CA PRO A 360 -14.27 8.68 -4.63
C PRO A 360 -13.07 9.27 -5.37
N VAL A 361 -11.95 9.52 -4.67
CA VAL A 361 -10.75 10.10 -5.29
C VAL A 361 -10.04 9.06 -6.15
N GLN A 362 -9.97 7.81 -5.71
CA GLN A 362 -9.51 6.70 -6.53
C GLN A 362 -10.37 6.52 -7.78
N ALA A 363 -11.70 6.66 -7.67
CA ALA A 363 -12.59 6.61 -8.82
C ALA A 363 -12.28 7.73 -9.84
N TYR A 364 -11.92 8.93 -9.38
CA TYR A 364 -11.48 10.00 -10.27
C TYR A 364 -10.15 9.68 -10.96
N CYS A 365 -9.17 9.15 -10.24
CA CYS A 365 -7.91 8.68 -10.82
C CYS A 365 -8.15 7.61 -11.91
N ASP A 366 -9.05 6.67 -11.64
CA ASP A 366 -9.45 5.63 -12.60
C ASP A 366 -10.14 6.24 -13.83
N LEU A 367 -11.02 7.24 -13.66
CA LEU A 367 -11.62 7.99 -14.76
C LEU A 367 -10.56 8.66 -15.65
N LEU A 368 -9.56 9.31 -15.05
CA LEU A 368 -8.48 9.98 -15.79
C LEU A 368 -7.65 8.99 -16.60
N GLU A 369 -7.34 7.82 -16.05
CA GLU A 369 -6.65 6.74 -16.77
C GLU A 369 -7.50 6.22 -17.94
N VAL A 370 -8.78 5.93 -17.70
CA VAL A 370 -9.69 5.43 -18.75
C VAL A 370 -9.79 6.45 -19.89
N ARG A 371 -9.93 7.74 -19.57
CA ARG A 371 -9.97 8.82 -20.57
C ARG A 371 -8.69 8.84 -21.41
N TRP A 372 -7.53 8.73 -20.77
CA TRP A 372 -6.24 8.71 -21.47
C TRP A 372 -6.13 7.51 -22.41
N LEU A 373 -6.43 6.28 -21.94
CA LEU A 373 -6.38 5.06 -22.76
C LEU A 373 -7.32 5.11 -23.96
N LEU A 374 -8.54 5.62 -23.78
CA LEU A 374 -9.49 5.77 -24.89
C LEU A 374 -9.03 6.83 -25.89
N SER A 375 -8.47 7.94 -25.40
CA SER A 375 -7.97 9.01 -26.26
C SER A 375 -6.76 8.57 -27.07
N GLU A 376 -5.85 7.78 -26.47
CA GLU A 376 -4.71 7.19 -27.16
C GLU A 376 -5.18 6.28 -28.32
N ARG A 377 -6.16 5.42 -28.06
CA ARG A 377 -6.73 4.51 -29.07
C ARG A 377 -7.48 5.25 -30.18
N ALA A 378 -8.16 6.35 -29.84
CA ALA A 378 -8.90 7.16 -30.80
C ALA A 378 -8.00 8.16 -31.57
N GLY A 379 -6.77 8.41 -31.09
CA GLY A 379 -5.88 9.45 -31.61
C GLY A 379 -6.39 10.88 -31.36
N ALA A 380 -7.38 11.05 -30.47
CA ALA A 380 -8.01 12.33 -30.14
C ALA A 380 -8.66 12.26 -28.76
N ASP A 381 -8.86 13.42 -28.11
CA ASP A 381 -9.54 13.49 -26.82
C ASP A 381 -11.01 13.06 -26.93
N VAL A 382 -11.39 12.02 -26.18
CA VAL A 382 -12.76 11.47 -26.14
C VAL A 382 -13.68 12.18 -25.14
N GLY A 383 -13.09 13.00 -24.24
CA GLY A 383 -13.82 13.70 -23.18
C GLY A 383 -14.32 12.82 -22.03
N ASN A 384 -14.88 13.47 -21.01
CA ASN A 384 -15.28 12.81 -19.76
C ASN A 384 -16.51 11.90 -19.90
N GLU A 385 -17.46 12.22 -20.77
CA GLU A 385 -18.69 11.43 -20.92
C GLU A 385 -18.41 10.02 -21.45
N ALA A 386 -17.58 9.93 -22.50
CA ALA A 386 -17.17 8.65 -23.06
C ALA A 386 -16.36 7.83 -22.03
N ALA A 387 -15.46 8.50 -21.29
CA ALA A 387 -14.66 7.86 -20.26
C ALA A 387 -15.50 7.35 -19.08
N LEU A 388 -16.50 8.12 -18.61
CA LEU A 388 -17.43 7.70 -17.56
C LEU A 388 -18.26 6.49 -17.98
N ALA A 389 -18.78 6.49 -19.21
CA ALA A 389 -19.52 5.36 -19.75
C ALA A 389 -18.65 4.09 -19.81
N ALA A 390 -17.40 4.22 -20.25
CA ALA A 390 -16.46 3.10 -20.30
C ALA A 390 -16.03 2.62 -18.90
N LEU A 391 -15.86 3.52 -17.94
CA LEU A 391 -15.54 3.19 -16.54
C LEU A 391 -16.67 2.35 -15.93
N GLY A 392 -17.93 2.80 -16.05
CA GLY A 392 -19.10 2.06 -15.56
C GLY A 392 -19.35 0.72 -16.28
N ALA A 393 -18.89 0.59 -17.53
CA ALA A 393 -18.99 -0.65 -18.31
C ALA A 393 -17.84 -1.66 -18.06
N GLY A 394 -16.93 -1.39 -17.12
CA GLY A 394 -15.86 -2.32 -16.71
C GLY A 394 -14.44 -1.97 -17.17
N ALA A 395 -14.22 -0.73 -17.65
CA ALA A 395 -12.93 -0.16 -18.05
C ALA A 395 -12.18 -0.88 -19.21
N PRO A 396 -11.21 -0.22 -19.87
CA PRO A 396 -10.36 -0.85 -20.89
C PRO A 396 -9.49 -1.98 -20.34
N THR A 397 -9.14 -2.96 -21.18
CA THR A 397 -8.39 -4.16 -20.78
C THR A 397 -7.05 -3.91 -20.10
N ASP A 398 -6.35 -2.85 -20.46
CA ASP A 398 -5.04 -2.49 -19.94
C ASP A 398 -5.10 -1.51 -18.76
N SER A 399 -6.30 -1.08 -18.38
CA SER A 399 -6.53 -0.09 -17.33
C SER A 399 -6.34 -0.71 -15.95
N ALA A 400 -5.61 0.00 -15.08
CA ALA A 400 -5.59 -0.27 -13.65
C ALA A 400 -6.98 -0.15 -13.01
N ALA A 401 -7.91 0.60 -13.59
CA ALA A 401 -9.32 0.62 -13.19
C ALA A 401 -10.01 -0.75 -13.32
N LYS A 402 -9.48 -1.74 -14.06
CA LYS A 402 -9.98 -3.14 -13.97
C LYS A 402 -9.65 -3.81 -12.64
N MET A 403 -8.66 -3.28 -11.93
CA MET A 403 -8.40 -3.61 -10.54
C MET A 403 -9.30 -2.82 -9.59
N ALA A 404 -10.26 -2.01 -10.09
CA ALA A 404 -11.35 -1.48 -9.28
C ALA A 404 -12.21 -2.67 -8.86
N VAL A 405 -11.82 -3.25 -7.74
CA VAL A 405 -12.54 -4.30 -7.07
C VAL A 405 -13.77 -3.63 -6.49
N ALA A 406 -14.89 -3.71 -7.20
CA ALA A 406 -16.21 -3.30 -6.76
C ALA A 406 -16.74 -4.20 -5.63
N ASP A 407 -15.98 -4.30 -4.54
CA ASP A 407 -16.45 -4.85 -3.27
C ASP A 407 -16.50 -3.73 -2.23
N ALA A 408 -17.59 -3.70 -1.49
CA ALA A 408 -17.52 -3.24 -0.12
C ALA A 408 -16.39 -4.04 0.57
N PRO A 409 -15.40 -3.40 1.19
CA PRO A 409 -14.46 -4.12 2.04
C PRO A 409 -15.31 -4.89 3.05
N THR A 410 -15.27 -6.22 3.04
CA THR A 410 -16.00 -7.19 3.92
C THR A 410 -17.12 -8.07 3.30
N GLY A 411 -17.09 -8.41 2.01
CA GLY A 411 -17.87 -9.57 1.53
C GLY A 411 -17.24 -10.92 1.94
N PRO A 412 -17.99 -11.92 2.45
CA PRO A 412 -17.50 -13.30 2.60
C PRO A 412 -17.16 -13.88 1.22
N LEU A 413 -16.03 -14.60 1.09
CA LEU A 413 -15.75 -15.35 -0.14
C LEU A 413 -16.74 -16.52 -0.28
N PRO A 414 -17.11 -16.93 -1.50
CA PRO A 414 -17.74 -18.23 -1.70
C PRO A 414 -16.79 -19.32 -1.18
N ARG A 415 -17.24 -20.10 -0.18
CA ARG A 415 -16.49 -21.27 0.28
C ARG A 415 -16.31 -22.23 -0.91
N ILE A 416 -15.06 -22.52 -1.27
CA ILE A 416 -14.74 -23.69 -2.09
C ILE A 416 -14.96 -24.89 -1.15
N PRO A 417 -15.87 -25.83 -1.46
CA PRO A 417 -16.07 -27.00 -0.61
C PRO A 417 -14.75 -27.77 -0.52
N ALA A 418 -14.28 -28.06 0.70
CA ALA A 418 -13.30 -29.11 0.87
C ALA A 418 -13.96 -30.42 0.40
N GLU A 419 -13.32 -31.15 -0.51
CA GLU A 419 -13.77 -32.49 -0.87
C GLU A 419 -13.86 -33.33 0.39
N GLU A 420 -15.05 -33.87 0.66
CA GLU A 420 -15.22 -34.95 1.64
C GLU A 420 -14.30 -36.11 1.20
N PRO A 421 -13.56 -36.75 2.12
CA PRO A 421 -12.79 -37.93 1.77
C PRO A 421 -13.75 -38.98 1.22
N ASP A 422 -13.54 -39.37 -0.05
CA ASP A 422 -14.29 -40.41 -0.74
C ASP A 422 -14.10 -41.74 0.02
N ASP A 423 -15.10 -42.13 0.80
CA ASP A 423 -15.18 -43.42 1.45
C ASP A 423 -15.56 -44.46 0.39
N ARG A 424 -14.54 -45.00 -0.31
CA ARG A 424 -14.66 -46.21 -1.14
C ARG A 424 -13.44 -47.13 -1.08
#